data_AF-A0A7W1YKV1-F1
#
_entry.id   AF-A0A7W1YKV1-F1
#
_cell.length_a   1.000
_cell.length_b   1.000
_cell.length_c   1.000
_cell.angle_alpha   90.00
_cell.angle_beta   90.00
_cell.angle_gamma   90.00
#
_symmetry.space_group_name_H-M   'P 1'
#
loop_
_entity.id
_entity.type
_entity.pdbx_description
1 polymer ?
#
loop_
_entity_poly.entity_id
_entity_poly.type
_entity_poly.pdbx_seq_one_letter_code
_entity_poly.pdbx_strand_id
1 'polypeptide(L)'
;MILLVNDDGIAAPGLRALYRALRRVTGIPVLAVAPLAERSGQGHAITLDRGLAVAHRLEEGFFGFSVDGTPVDCAKLALVALCPEPPDLVVSGINDGPNVGRSLFYSGTVGAAMEAAVLGLPALAVSRAKGGESFDDAAEFAAQWAKRLLGKADLRGQVVNLNVPAGPLGTWKEARVTHHGQAGFTETYQPQRDAKDRVVWRLHGEWTATDGGACDAHTLHAGHPVVTVLSPDLNGTHQGLERLVRKLARPSGPPGPEVRKSGSPEVGRSRDHSG
;
A
#
# COMPACT_ATOMS: atom_id res chain seq x y z
N MET A 1 -15.36 8.24 15.31
CA MET A 1 -16.03 7.56 14.17
C MET A 1 -15.03 6.88 13.23
N ILE A 2 -15.48 6.06 12.28
CA ILE A 2 -14.65 5.47 11.20
C ILE A 2 -15.02 6.12 9.85
N LEU A 3 -14.01 6.55 9.10
CA LEU A 3 -14.19 6.93 7.69
C LEU A 3 -13.92 5.71 6.80
N LEU A 4 -14.86 5.38 5.91
CA LEU A 4 -14.74 4.30 4.94
C LEU A 4 -14.67 4.87 3.52
N VAL A 5 -13.65 4.48 2.76
CA VAL A 5 -13.43 4.87 1.36
C VAL A 5 -13.13 3.66 0.49
N ASN A 6 -13.14 3.79 -0.83
CA ASN A 6 -12.63 2.78 -1.78
C ASN A 6 -12.35 3.40 -3.15
N ASP A 7 -11.92 2.57 -4.10
CA ASP A 7 -11.72 2.91 -5.51
C ASP A 7 -12.70 2.27 -6.49
N ASP A 8 -13.47 1.26 -6.07
CA ASP A 8 -14.52 0.63 -6.89
C ASP A 8 -15.82 1.46 -6.97
N GLY A 9 -15.97 2.45 -6.09
CA GLY A 9 -17.11 3.36 -6.05
C GLY A 9 -18.16 3.04 -4.99
N ILE A 10 -19.08 4.00 -4.81
CA ILE A 10 -20.07 4.02 -3.70
C ILE A 10 -21.07 2.87 -3.73
N ALA A 11 -21.32 2.28 -4.90
CA ALA A 11 -22.24 1.16 -5.08
C ALA A 11 -21.54 -0.21 -5.01
N ALA A 12 -20.21 -0.23 -4.83
CA ALA A 12 -19.44 -1.46 -4.90
C ALA A 12 -19.83 -2.46 -3.80
N PRO A 13 -20.01 -3.75 -4.14
CA PRO A 13 -20.41 -4.77 -3.17
C PRO A 13 -19.40 -4.91 -2.02
N GLY A 14 -18.09 -4.76 -2.30
CA GLY A 14 -17.03 -4.79 -1.30
C GLY A 14 -17.15 -3.66 -0.26
N LEU A 15 -17.43 -2.43 -0.70
CA LEU A 15 -17.67 -1.29 0.18
C LEU A 15 -18.90 -1.53 1.07
N ARG A 16 -19.99 -2.04 0.49
CA ARG A 16 -21.24 -2.30 1.23
C ARG A 16 -21.07 -3.41 2.27
N ALA A 17 -20.37 -4.48 1.93
CA ALA A 17 -20.03 -5.55 2.86
C ALA A 17 -19.18 -5.01 4.03
N LEU A 18 -18.13 -4.25 3.72
CA LEU A 18 -17.24 -3.69 4.73
C LEU A 18 -17.93 -2.66 5.64
N TYR A 19 -18.78 -1.80 5.08
CA TYR A 19 -19.60 -0.86 5.86
C TYR A 19 -20.45 -1.58 6.91
N ARG A 20 -21.15 -2.64 6.51
CA ARG A 20 -21.99 -3.45 7.43
C ARG A 20 -21.14 -4.14 8.50
N ALA A 21 -20.03 -4.77 8.10
CA ALA A 21 -19.14 -5.48 9.02
C ALA A 21 -18.49 -4.53 10.03
N LEU A 22 -17.98 -3.37 9.60
CA LEU A 22 -17.39 -2.36 10.47
C LEU A 22 -18.38 -1.90 11.54
N ARG A 23 -19.61 -1.54 11.15
CA ARG A 23 -20.65 -1.11 12.10
C ARG A 23 -20.99 -2.22 13.10
N ARG A 24 -21.18 -3.45 12.63
CA ARG A 24 -21.56 -4.58 13.49
C ARG A 24 -20.45 -4.97 14.47
N VAL A 25 -19.20 -5.09 14.00
CA VAL A 25 -18.08 -5.61 14.79
C VAL A 25 -17.51 -4.57 15.76
N THR A 26 -17.43 -3.32 15.33
CA THR A 26 -16.83 -2.24 16.13
C THR A 26 -17.86 -1.51 17.00
N GLY A 27 -19.14 -1.46 16.59
CA GLY A 27 -20.15 -0.62 17.24
C GLY A 27 -19.94 0.88 17.03
N ILE A 28 -18.97 1.29 16.21
CA ILE A 28 -18.64 2.70 15.96
C ILE A 28 -19.40 3.20 14.72
N PRO A 29 -19.87 4.46 14.70
CA PRO A 29 -20.41 5.10 13.51
C PRO A 29 -19.43 5.07 12.34
N VAL A 30 -19.91 4.71 11.14
CA VAL A 30 -19.14 4.66 9.90
C VAL A 30 -19.71 5.68 8.92
N LEU A 31 -18.85 6.53 8.35
CA LEU A 31 -19.19 7.41 7.22
C LEU A 31 -18.53 6.86 5.96
N ALA A 32 -19.31 6.52 4.93
CA ALA A 32 -18.77 6.09 3.64
C ALA A 32 -18.60 7.29 2.69
N VAL A 33 -17.44 7.45 2.06
CA VAL A 33 -17.19 8.45 1.01
C VAL A 33 -16.41 7.78 -0.12
N ALA A 34 -16.98 7.72 -1.31
CA ALA A 34 -16.40 6.95 -2.42
C ALA A 34 -16.67 7.60 -3.78
N PRO A 35 -15.92 7.22 -4.83
CA PRO A 35 -16.20 7.66 -6.19
C PRO A 35 -17.62 7.29 -6.66
N LEU A 36 -18.14 8.04 -7.63
CA LEU A 36 -19.42 7.72 -8.27
C LEU A 36 -19.39 6.37 -9.02
N ALA A 37 -18.27 6.06 -9.66
CA ALA A 37 -18.03 4.87 -10.44
C ALA A 37 -16.60 4.35 -10.20
N GLU A 38 -16.28 3.17 -10.70
CA GLU A 38 -14.95 2.57 -10.57
C GLU A 38 -13.85 3.51 -11.09
N ARG A 39 -12.76 3.60 -10.33
CA ARG A 39 -11.61 4.48 -10.56
C ARG A 39 -10.29 3.74 -10.31
N SER A 40 -10.18 2.51 -10.82
CA SER A 40 -9.01 1.64 -10.66
C SER A 40 -7.77 2.18 -11.40
N GLY A 41 -6.59 1.91 -10.84
CA GLY A 41 -5.29 2.29 -11.45
C GLY A 41 -4.89 3.75 -11.32
N GLN A 42 -5.61 4.57 -10.54
CA GLN A 42 -5.28 5.99 -10.36
C GLN A 42 -4.16 6.25 -9.34
N GLY A 43 -3.67 5.22 -8.63
CA GLY A 43 -2.65 5.37 -7.59
C GLY A 43 -3.02 6.44 -6.57
N HIS A 44 -2.11 7.41 -6.40
CA HIS A 44 -2.27 8.53 -5.47
C HIS A 44 -2.69 9.85 -6.17
N ALA A 45 -3.43 9.79 -7.28
CA ALA A 45 -3.83 10.98 -8.03
C ALA A 45 -4.86 11.85 -7.28
N ILE A 46 -4.77 13.18 -7.44
CA ILE A 46 -5.71 14.17 -6.93
C ILE A 46 -6.19 15.10 -8.05
N THR A 47 -7.40 15.64 -7.92
CA THR A 47 -7.96 16.60 -8.86
C THR A 47 -7.67 18.04 -8.43
N LEU A 48 -7.05 18.84 -9.30
CA LEU A 48 -6.64 20.23 -9.01
C LEU A 48 -7.21 21.27 -9.98
N ASP A 49 -7.61 20.85 -11.17
CA ASP A 49 -7.98 21.71 -12.30
C ASP A 49 -9.48 22.07 -12.32
N ARG A 50 -10.30 21.44 -11.46
CA ARG A 50 -11.73 21.70 -11.32
C ARG A 50 -12.25 21.39 -9.91
N GLY A 51 -13.46 21.87 -9.61
CA GLY A 51 -14.17 21.49 -8.37
C GLY A 51 -14.62 20.02 -8.37
N LEU A 52 -14.89 19.49 -7.17
CA LEU A 52 -15.43 18.16 -6.95
C LEU A 52 -16.94 18.24 -6.67
N ALA A 53 -17.75 17.52 -7.44
CA ALA A 53 -19.18 17.37 -7.16
C ALA A 53 -19.41 16.30 -6.09
N VAL A 54 -20.31 16.58 -5.14
CA VAL A 54 -20.66 15.67 -4.04
C VAL A 54 -22.17 15.45 -4.03
N ALA A 55 -22.58 14.19 -3.89
CA ALA A 55 -23.97 13.81 -3.68
C ALA A 55 -24.09 12.88 -2.47
N HIS A 56 -25.11 13.07 -1.64
CA HIS A 56 -25.41 12.13 -0.55
C HIS A 56 -26.15 10.90 -1.10
N ARG A 57 -25.93 9.76 -0.45
CA ARG A 57 -26.57 8.48 -0.73
C ARG A 57 -27.17 7.96 0.55
N LEU A 58 -28.49 7.96 0.61
CA LEU A 58 -29.25 7.44 1.74
C LEU A 58 -30.09 6.26 1.25
N GLU A 59 -29.80 5.09 1.79
CA GLU A 59 -30.47 3.83 1.49
C GLU A 59 -30.75 3.11 2.83
N GLU A 60 -31.62 2.10 2.81
CA GLU A 60 -31.91 1.34 4.04
C GLU A 60 -30.62 0.72 4.61
N GLY A 61 -30.28 1.11 5.84
CA GLY A 61 -29.09 0.62 6.52
C GLY A 61 -27.76 1.18 6.01
N PHE A 62 -27.75 2.12 5.05
CA PHE A 62 -26.52 2.72 4.49
C PHE A 62 -26.64 4.24 4.32
N PHE A 63 -25.58 4.95 4.73
CA PHE A 63 -25.41 6.37 4.46
C PHE A 63 -23.98 6.65 4.01
N GLY A 64 -23.83 7.48 2.99
CA GLY A 64 -22.53 7.94 2.53
C GLY A 64 -22.60 9.04 1.49
N PHE A 65 -21.44 9.45 0.99
CA PHE A 65 -21.29 10.45 -0.06
C PHE A 65 -20.63 9.84 -1.29
N SER A 66 -21.16 10.14 -2.47
CA SER A 66 -20.46 9.90 -3.73
C SER A 66 -19.80 11.18 -4.22
N VAL A 67 -18.54 11.08 -4.64
CA VAL A 67 -17.73 12.20 -5.12
C VAL A 67 -17.33 11.96 -6.58
N ASP A 68 -17.41 12.98 -7.43
CA ASP A 68 -16.82 12.95 -8.78
C ASP A 68 -15.32 13.29 -8.74
N GLY A 69 -14.55 12.38 -8.18
CA GLY A 69 -13.10 12.50 -8.02
C GLY A 69 -12.41 11.14 -7.95
N THR A 70 -11.12 11.18 -7.64
CA THR A 70 -10.32 9.99 -7.35
C THR A 70 -10.64 9.43 -5.95
N PRO A 71 -10.17 8.21 -5.63
CA PRO A 71 -10.29 7.66 -4.26
C PRO A 71 -9.61 8.55 -3.21
N VAL A 72 -8.51 9.18 -3.60
CA VAL A 72 -7.73 10.11 -2.77
C VAL A 72 -8.50 11.42 -2.57
N ASP A 73 -9.14 11.94 -3.62
CA ASP A 73 -10.03 13.09 -3.50
C ASP A 73 -11.16 12.80 -2.51
N CYS A 74 -11.72 11.58 -2.53
CA CYS A 74 -12.76 11.15 -1.59
C CYS A 74 -12.25 11.18 -0.14
N ALA A 75 -11.09 10.58 0.12
CA ALA A 75 -10.47 10.59 1.45
C ALA A 75 -10.16 12.02 1.91
N LYS A 76 -9.50 12.81 1.06
CA LYS A 76 -9.10 14.18 1.36
C LYS A 76 -10.30 15.09 1.63
N LEU A 77 -11.31 15.05 0.77
CA LEU A 77 -12.53 15.84 0.93
C LEU A 77 -13.29 15.43 2.19
N ALA A 78 -13.36 14.13 2.48
CA ALA A 78 -14.01 13.64 3.68
C ALA A 78 -13.32 14.17 4.94
N LEU A 79 -12.01 13.98 5.03
CA LEU A 79 -11.20 14.36 6.20
C LEU A 79 -11.17 15.87 6.44
N VAL A 80 -11.21 16.68 5.38
CA VAL A 80 -11.10 18.14 5.48
C VAL A 80 -12.47 18.82 5.61
N ALA A 81 -13.56 18.24 5.08
CA ALA A 81 -14.82 18.96 4.95
C ALA A 81 -16.12 18.17 5.25
N LEU A 82 -16.15 16.84 5.11
CA LEU A 82 -17.42 16.08 5.26
C LEU A 82 -17.53 15.36 6.61
N CYS A 83 -16.41 14.95 7.19
CA CYS A 83 -16.38 14.39 8.53
C CYS A 83 -16.72 15.50 9.55
N PRO A 84 -17.73 15.32 10.42
CA PRO A 84 -18.06 16.32 11.43
C PRO A 84 -16.98 16.44 12.53
N GLU A 85 -16.19 15.39 12.71
CA GLU A 85 -15.05 15.31 13.62
C GLU A 85 -13.96 14.43 12.97
N PRO A 86 -12.68 14.58 13.33
CA PRO A 86 -11.63 13.70 12.84
C PRO A 86 -11.96 12.23 13.15
N PRO A 87 -11.88 11.32 12.16
CA PRO A 87 -12.14 9.91 12.41
C PRO A 87 -11.01 9.27 13.24
N ASP A 88 -11.35 8.26 14.02
CA ASP A 88 -10.40 7.47 14.81
C ASP A 88 -9.56 6.53 13.93
N LEU A 89 -10.10 6.17 12.77
CA LEU A 89 -9.49 5.28 11.79
C LEU A 89 -10.07 5.56 10.40
N VAL A 90 -9.22 5.55 9.38
CA VAL A 90 -9.65 5.52 7.99
C VAL A 90 -9.49 4.10 7.45
N VAL A 91 -10.53 3.56 6.82
CA VAL A 91 -10.51 2.23 6.19
C VAL A 91 -10.77 2.41 4.70
N SER A 92 -9.92 1.83 3.85
CA SER A 92 -10.04 1.87 2.40
C SER A 92 -10.22 0.45 1.84
N GLY A 93 -11.33 0.17 1.15
CA GLY A 93 -11.59 -1.13 0.54
C GLY A 93 -13.05 -1.59 0.59
N ILE A 94 -13.37 -2.86 0.32
CA ILE A 94 -12.43 -3.95 -0.04
C ILE A 94 -12.22 -3.98 -1.55
N ASN A 95 -10.97 -3.85 -1.98
CA ASN A 95 -10.61 -3.97 -3.39
C ASN A 95 -10.65 -5.43 -3.86
N ASP A 96 -11.20 -5.67 -5.06
CA ASP A 96 -11.20 -6.99 -5.71
C ASP A 96 -9.96 -7.21 -6.57
N GLY A 97 -8.84 -7.37 -5.87
CA GLY A 97 -7.51 -7.52 -6.46
C GLY A 97 -6.45 -7.24 -5.41
N PRO A 98 -5.37 -8.02 -5.36
CA PRO A 98 -4.37 -7.84 -4.32
C PRO A 98 -3.52 -6.60 -4.58
N ASN A 99 -3.27 -5.84 -3.51
CA ASN A 99 -2.38 -4.67 -3.47
C ASN A 99 -1.11 -5.06 -2.68
N VAL A 100 -0.28 -5.89 -3.32
CA VAL A 100 0.96 -6.47 -2.80
C VAL A 100 2.09 -6.23 -3.80
N GLY A 101 3.32 -6.17 -3.31
CA GLY A 101 4.47 -5.93 -4.17
C GLY A 101 4.32 -4.65 -5.00
N ARG A 102 4.72 -4.67 -6.28
CA ARG A 102 4.73 -3.44 -7.12
C ARG A 102 3.35 -2.88 -7.44
N SER A 103 2.27 -3.67 -7.38
CA SER A 103 0.92 -3.17 -7.70
C SER A 103 0.44 -2.10 -6.73
N LEU A 104 0.99 -2.10 -5.51
CA LEU A 104 0.68 -1.15 -4.44
C LEU A 104 0.80 0.31 -4.89
N PHE A 105 1.82 0.65 -5.70
CA PHE A 105 2.05 2.04 -6.15
C PHE A 105 0.96 2.59 -7.07
N TYR A 106 0.18 1.72 -7.71
CA TYR A 106 -0.90 2.09 -8.64
C TYR A 106 -2.29 1.91 -8.02
N SER A 107 -2.35 1.51 -6.75
CA SER A 107 -3.58 1.21 -6.04
C SER A 107 -4.28 2.48 -5.58
N GLY A 108 -5.52 2.69 -6.03
CA GLY A 108 -6.40 3.72 -5.49
C GLY A 108 -6.80 3.43 -4.04
N THR A 109 -7.01 2.15 -3.71
CA THR A 109 -7.30 1.70 -2.34
C THR A 109 -6.19 2.11 -1.37
N VAL A 110 -4.92 1.80 -1.70
CA VAL A 110 -3.78 2.15 -0.84
C VAL A 110 -3.51 3.64 -0.89
N GLY A 111 -3.64 4.31 -2.05
CA GLY A 111 -3.53 5.76 -2.17
C GLY A 111 -4.47 6.50 -1.22
N ALA A 112 -5.75 6.13 -1.18
CA ALA A 112 -6.73 6.75 -0.29
C ALA A 112 -6.41 6.53 1.21
N ALA A 113 -5.89 5.36 1.58
CA ALA A 113 -5.41 5.11 2.94
C ALA A 113 -4.12 5.89 3.26
N MET A 114 -3.23 6.06 2.27
CA MET A 114 -2.00 6.81 2.42
C MET A 114 -2.26 8.30 2.62
N GLU A 115 -3.29 8.87 1.99
CA GLU A 115 -3.70 10.26 2.24
C GLU A 115 -4.08 10.50 3.72
N ALA A 116 -4.78 9.53 4.34
CA ALA A 116 -5.06 9.60 5.77
C ALA A 116 -3.79 9.55 6.63
N ALA A 117 -2.83 8.71 6.25
CA ALA A 117 -1.52 8.64 6.91
C ALA A 117 -0.71 9.94 6.73
N VAL A 118 -0.76 10.58 5.55
CA VAL A 118 -0.15 11.91 5.32
C VAL A 118 -0.75 12.96 6.26
N LEU A 119 -2.05 12.87 6.54
CA LEU A 119 -2.74 13.72 7.51
C LEU A 119 -2.57 13.27 8.98
N GLY A 120 -1.68 12.30 9.24
CA GLY A 120 -1.31 11.85 10.57
C GLY A 120 -2.36 10.97 11.27
N LEU A 121 -3.30 10.40 10.52
CA LEU A 121 -4.29 9.45 11.01
C LEU A 121 -3.83 8.01 10.78
N PRO A 122 -4.23 7.04 11.63
CA PRO A 122 -4.03 5.64 11.32
C PRO A 122 -4.99 5.22 10.20
N ALA A 123 -4.51 4.36 9.31
CA ALA A 123 -5.32 3.86 8.21
C ALA A 123 -5.20 2.35 8.00
N LEU A 124 -6.24 1.73 7.45
CA LEU A 124 -6.30 0.34 7.06
C LEU A 124 -6.69 0.26 5.56
N ALA A 125 -5.79 -0.23 4.71
CA ALA A 125 -6.12 -0.60 3.34
C ALA A 125 -6.47 -2.09 3.30
N VAL A 126 -7.56 -2.45 2.63
CA VAL A 126 -8.10 -3.82 2.60
C VAL A 126 -8.29 -4.27 1.16
N SER A 127 -7.76 -5.44 0.85
CA SER A 127 -7.83 -6.04 -0.49
C SER A 127 -7.98 -7.55 -0.37
N ARG A 128 -8.59 -8.18 -1.38
CA ARG A 128 -8.65 -9.63 -1.48
C ARG A 128 -8.02 -10.13 -2.78
N ALA A 129 -7.56 -11.37 -2.80
CA ALA A 129 -7.27 -12.03 -4.06
C ALA A 129 -8.55 -12.17 -4.90
N LYS A 130 -8.41 -12.10 -6.23
CA LYS A 130 -9.55 -12.16 -7.17
C LYS A 130 -10.23 -13.53 -7.14
N GLY A 131 -11.53 -13.54 -7.44
CA GLY A 131 -12.29 -14.77 -7.70
C GLY A 131 -13.14 -15.29 -6.53
N GLY A 132 -13.48 -14.44 -5.55
CA GLY A 132 -14.42 -14.78 -4.48
C GLY A 132 -15.87 -14.38 -4.79
N GLU A 133 -16.82 -15.26 -4.47
CA GLU A 133 -18.27 -15.02 -4.70
C GLU A 133 -18.84 -13.90 -3.83
N SER A 134 -18.39 -13.79 -2.58
CA SER A 134 -18.83 -12.77 -1.62
C SER A 134 -17.65 -12.07 -0.94
N PHE A 135 -17.89 -10.83 -0.51
CA PHE A 135 -16.94 -10.03 0.29
C PHE A 135 -17.15 -10.21 1.80
N ASP A 136 -18.16 -10.94 2.26
CA ASP A 136 -18.57 -10.94 3.66
C ASP A 136 -17.46 -11.45 4.61
N ASP A 137 -16.76 -12.53 4.23
CA ASP A 137 -15.65 -13.07 5.04
C ASP A 137 -14.45 -12.11 5.11
N ALA A 138 -14.11 -11.49 3.97
CA ALA A 138 -13.09 -10.45 3.91
C ALA A 138 -13.48 -9.23 4.74
N ALA A 139 -14.74 -8.82 4.68
CA ALA A 139 -15.29 -7.72 5.44
C ALA A 139 -15.27 -7.98 6.94
N GLU A 140 -15.66 -9.19 7.36
CA GLU A 140 -15.64 -9.57 8.76
C GLU A 140 -14.22 -9.61 9.32
N PHE A 141 -13.30 -10.22 8.58
CA PHE A 141 -11.90 -10.30 8.97
C PHE A 141 -11.27 -8.89 9.05
N ALA A 142 -11.52 -8.04 8.05
CA ALA A 142 -11.05 -6.67 8.04
C ALA A 142 -11.65 -5.82 9.16
N ALA A 143 -12.93 -6.02 9.51
CA ALA A 143 -13.56 -5.31 10.62
C ALA A 143 -12.98 -5.73 11.98
N GLN A 144 -12.59 -6.99 12.15
CA GLN A 144 -11.84 -7.43 13.33
C GLN A 144 -10.46 -6.78 13.41
N TRP A 145 -9.76 -6.62 12.29
CA TRP A 145 -8.51 -5.85 12.24
C TRP A 145 -8.75 -4.38 12.57
N ALA A 146 -9.72 -3.73 11.95
CA ALA A 146 -10.09 -2.35 12.26
C ALA A 146 -10.34 -2.15 13.75
N LYS A 147 -11.09 -3.06 14.39
CA LYS A 147 -11.33 -3.06 15.86
C LYS A 147 -10.04 -3.08 16.69
N ARG A 148 -9.02 -3.84 16.25
CA ARG A 148 -7.72 -3.91 16.94
C ARG A 148 -6.87 -2.66 16.75
N LEU A 149 -7.07 -1.94 15.65
CA LEU A 149 -6.34 -0.72 15.30
C LEU A 149 -6.93 0.54 15.95
N LEU A 150 -8.21 0.52 16.30
CA LEU A 150 -8.86 1.63 17.01
C LEU A 150 -8.14 1.95 18.33
N GLY A 151 -7.80 3.22 18.52
CA GLY A 151 -7.08 3.71 19.71
C GLY A 151 -5.56 3.46 19.71
N LYS A 152 -4.97 2.92 18.63
CA LYS A 152 -3.53 2.69 18.51
C LYS A 152 -2.79 3.95 18.06
N ALA A 153 -2.38 4.77 19.03
CA ALA A 153 -1.67 6.03 18.78
C ALA A 153 -0.31 5.84 18.09
N ASP A 154 0.32 4.68 18.26
CA ASP A 154 1.60 4.30 17.63
C ASP A 154 1.49 4.07 16.12
N LEU A 155 0.27 3.86 15.60
CA LEU A 155 0.01 3.68 14.17
C LEU A 155 -0.43 4.96 13.45
N ARG A 156 -0.42 6.10 14.15
CA ARG A 156 -0.68 7.40 13.51
C ARG A 156 0.34 7.67 12.43
N GLY A 157 -0.12 8.11 11.26
CA GLY A 157 0.74 8.36 10.11
C GLY A 157 1.22 7.09 9.40
N GLN A 158 0.61 5.94 9.69
CA GLN A 158 0.93 4.66 9.07
C GLN A 158 -0.32 4.03 8.45
N VAL A 159 -0.09 3.23 7.42
CA VAL A 159 -1.12 2.40 6.78
C VAL A 159 -0.85 0.95 7.10
N VAL A 160 -1.82 0.28 7.73
CA VAL A 160 -1.85 -1.18 7.78
C VAL A 160 -2.47 -1.67 6.47
N ASN A 161 -1.69 -2.34 5.63
CA ASN A 161 -2.16 -2.90 4.37
C ASN A 161 -2.44 -4.40 4.53
N LEU A 162 -3.73 -4.74 4.50
CA LEU A 162 -4.27 -6.08 4.70
C LEU A 162 -4.71 -6.66 3.36
N ASN A 163 -4.10 -7.78 2.97
CA ASN A 163 -4.52 -8.58 1.83
C ASN A 163 -4.97 -9.96 2.29
N VAL A 164 -6.15 -10.40 1.86
CA VAL A 164 -6.71 -11.71 2.23
C VAL A 164 -6.84 -12.66 1.03
N PRO A 165 -6.74 -13.98 1.21
CA PRO A 165 -7.01 -14.94 0.14
C PRO A 165 -8.45 -14.82 -0.40
N ALA A 166 -8.67 -15.36 -1.59
CA ALA A 166 -10.01 -15.53 -2.14
C ALA A 166 -10.72 -16.71 -1.46
N GLY A 167 -12.05 -16.68 -1.45
CA GLY A 167 -12.87 -17.78 -0.93
C GLY A 167 -13.14 -17.71 0.57
N PRO A 168 -13.79 -18.74 1.13
CA PRO A 168 -14.32 -18.69 2.48
C PRO A 168 -13.25 -18.61 3.57
N LEU A 169 -13.55 -17.93 4.67
CA LEU A 169 -12.64 -17.72 5.82
C LEU A 169 -11.98 -19.03 6.30
N GLY A 170 -12.75 -20.13 6.35
CA GLY A 170 -12.28 -21.44 6.82
C GLY A 170 -11.22 -22.11 5.93
N THR A 171 -11.00 -21.59 4.72
CA THR A 171 -9.95 -22.08 3.80
C THR A 171 -8.63 -21.36 3.97
N TRP A 172 -8.62 -20.22 4.68
CA TRP A 172 -7.44 -19.41 4.85
C TRP A 172 -6.52 -20.03 5.90
N LYS A 173 -5.22 -19.92 5.65
CA LYS A 173 -4.20 -20.23 6.66
C LYS A 173 -4.15 -19.10 7.69
N GLU A 174 -3.30 -19.27 8.70
CA GLU A 174 -3.10 -18.26 9.73
C GLU A 174 -2.53 -16.95 9.18
N ALA A 175 -2.94 -15.82 9.77
CA ALA A 175 -2.47 -14.51 9.33
C ALA A 175 -0.98 -14.30 9.61
N ARG A 176 -0.31 -13.54 8.74
CA ARG A 176 1.12 -13.25 8.82
C ARG A 176 1.37 -11.75 8.69
N VAL A 177 2.26 -11.23 9.54
CA VAL A 177 2.86 -9.90 9.33
C VAL A 177 4.16 -10.10 8.56
N THR A 178 4.32 -9.41 7.44
CA THR A 178 5.50 -9.52 6.59
C THR A 178 5.97 -8.12 6.14
N HIS A 179 7.03 -8.08 5.33
CA HIS A 179 7.46 -6.86 4.65
C HIS A 179 6.86 -6.77 3.25
N HIS A 180 6.72 -5.55 2.75
CA HIS A 180 6.35 -5.25 1.37
C HIS A 180 7.45 -5.74 0.42
N GLY A 181 7.06 -6.55 -0.57
CA GLY A 181 7.97 -7.07 -1.61
C GLY A 181 8.11 -6.16 -2.83
N GLN A 182 8.90 -6.64 -3.79
CA GLN A 182 9.04 -6.15 -5.15
C GLN A 182 8.43 -7.10 -6.19
N ALA A 183 7.88 -8.23 -5.76
CA ALA A 183 7.11 -9.14 -6.62
C ALA A 183 6.01 -8.38 -7.37
N GLY A 184 5.73 -8.78 -8.60
CA GLY A 184 4.77 -8.06 -9.44
C GLY A 184 4.72 -8.64 -10.84
N PHE A 185 4.12 -7.87 -11.74
CA PHE A 185 4.04 -8.25 -13.15
C PHE A 185 5.30 -7.82 -13.90
N THR A 186 5.80 -8.71 -14.75
CA THR A 186 6.67 -8.30 -15.85
C THR A 186 5.77 -7.82 -16.97
N GLU A 187 5.85 -6.52 -17.25
CA GLU A 187 4.92 -5.81 -18.11
C GLU A 187 5.45 -5.70 -19.54
N THR A 188 4.56 -5.88 -20.52
CA THR A 188 4.84 -5.68 -21.94
C THR A 188 3.69 -4.93 -22.60
N TYR A 189 4.00 -4.04 -23.55
CA TYR A 189 2.98 -3.42 -24.39
C TYR A 189 2.81 -4.21 -25.68
N GLN A 190 1.58 -4.62 -25.97
CA GLN A 190 1.24 -5.32 -27.20
C GLN A 190 0.41 -4.42 -28.11
N PRO A 191 0.80 -4.24 -29.39
CA PRO A 191 0.02 -3.48 -30.34
C PRO A 191 -1.23 -4.26 -30.76
N GLN A 192 -2.36 -3.60 -30.81
CA GLN A 192 -3.64 -4.12 -31.29
C GLN A 192 -4.29 -3.08 -32.21
N ARG A 193 -5.20 -3.51 -33.09
CA ARG A 193 -6.01 -2.59 -33.91
C ARG A 193 -7.40 -2.44 -33.30
N ASP A 194 -7.87 -1.20 -33.16
CA ASP A 194 -9.23 -0.92 -32.70
C ASP A 194 -10.25 -0.98 -33.86
N ALA A 195 -11.54 -0.79 -33.54
CA ALA A 195 -12.62 -0.80 -34.54
C ALA A 195 -12.51 0.32 -35.60
N LYS A 196 -11.64 1.31 -35.40
CA LYS A 196 -11.36 2.41 -36.33
C LYS A 196 -10.00 2.23 -37.02
N ASP A 197 -9.43 1.02 -36.98
CA ASP A 197 -8.14 0.65 -37.55
C ASP A 197 -6.92 1.44 -37.00
N ARG A 198 -7.04 2.00 -35.79
CA ARG A 198 -5.93 2.68 -35.12
C ARG A 198 -5.07 1.68 -34.36
N VAL A 199 -3.76 1.87 -34.37
CA VAL A 199 -2.85 1.12 -33.50
C VAL A 199 -3.04 1.61 -32.07
N VAL A 200 -3.50 0.70 -31.21
CA VAL A 200 -3.64 0.90 -29.77
C VAL A 200 -2.69 -0.04 -29.06
N TRP A 201 -1.92 0.49 -28.11
CA TRP A 201 -1.01 -0.31 -27.30
C TRP A 201 -1.67 -0.66 -25.99
N ARG A 202 -1.80 -1.96 -25.69
CA ARG A 202 -2.34 -2.44 -24.42
C ARG A 202 -1.24 -2.97 -23.53
N LEU A 203 -1.33 -2.65 -22.24
CA LEU A 203 -0.45 -3.19 -21.23
C LEU A 203 -0.88 -4.63 -20.89
N HIS A 204 0.07 -5.55 -20.97
CA HIS A 204 -0.06 -6.93 -20.53
C HIS A 204 0.96 -7.19 -19.43
N GLY A 205 0.66 -8.12 -18.53
CA GLY A 205 1.57 -8.49 -17.45
C GLY A 205 1.53 -10.00 -17.20
N GLU A 206 2.70 -10.60 -17.05
CA GLU A 206 2.85 -11.95 -16.50
C GLU A 206 3.34 -11.87 -15.07
N TRP A 207 2.70 -12.61 -14.16
CA TRP A 207 3.11 -12.59 -12.76
C TRP A 207 4.50 -13.18 -12.62
N THR A 208 5.41 -12.41 -12.02
CA THR A 208 6.78 -12.82 -11.75
C THR A 208 7.09 -12.67 -10.27
N ALA A 209 7.39 -13.80 -9.63
CA ALA A 209 7.94 -13.81 -8.28
C ALA A 209 9.42 -13.43 -8.35
N THR A 210 9.72 -12.13 -8.28
CA THR A 210 11.10 -11.63 -8.33
C THR A 210 11.84 -11.75 -7.00
N ASP A 211 11.13 -12.03 -5.91
CA ASP A 211 11.68 -12.01 -4.56
C ASP A 211 11.82 -13.43 -4.01
N GLY A 212 13.04 -13.82 -3.67
CA GLY A 212 13.37 -15.15 -3.15
C GLY A 212 13.00 -15.37 -1.67
N GLY A 213 11.86 -14.88 -1.17
CA GLY A 213 11.52 -14.97 0.26
C GLY A 213 10.08 -14.63 0.67
N ALA A 214 9.86 -14.62 2.00
CA ALA A 214 8.58 -14.39 2.67
C ALA A 214 8.13 -12.92 2.65
N CYS A 215 7.90 -12.37 1.45
CA CYS A 215 7.25 -11.07 1.24
C CYS A 215 5.72 -11.19 1.26
N ASP A 216 5.03 -10.07 1.22
CA ASP A 216 3.57 -9.97 1.13
C ASP A 216 2.95 -10.84 0.00
N ALA A 217 3.42 -10.70 -1.23
CA ALA A 217 2.85 -11.38 -2.37
C ALA A 217 3.01 -12.91 -2.30
N HIS A 218 4.20 -13.39 -1.90
CA HIS A 218 4.45 -14.83 -1.73
C HIS A 218 3.59 -15.42 -0.61
N THR A 219 3.46 -14.69 0.49
CA THR A 219 2.69 -15.11 1.66
C THR A 219 1.20 -15.20 1.34
N LEU A 220 0.67 -14.21 0.61
CA LEU A 220 -0.70 -14.23 0.11
C LEU A 220 -0.94 -15.41 -0.84
N HIS A 221 -0.04 -15.63 -1.81
CA HIS A 221 -0.12 -16.75 -2.76
C HIS A 221 -0.11 -18.11 -2.05
N ALA A 222 0.62 -18.22 -0.94
CA ALA A 222 0.64 -19.42 -0.10
C ALA A 222 -0.66 -19.64 0.72
N GLY A 223 -1.66 -18.76 0.60
CA GLY A 223 -2.97 -18.89 1.25
C GLY A 223 -3.09 -18.26 2.63
N HIS A 224 -2.13 -17.41 3.02
CA HIS A 224 -2.18 -16.67 4.28
C HIS A 224 -2.78 -15.28 4.08
N PRO A 225 -3.69 -14.80 4.95
CA PRO A 225 -3.92 -13.37 5.12
C PRO A 225 -2.61 -12.69 5.48
N VAL A 226 -2.29 -11.60 4.80
CA VAL A 226 -1.02 -10.91 4.97
C VAL A 226 -1.21 -9.46 5.34
N VAL A 227 -0.39 -9.01 6.29
CA VAL A 227 -0.39 -7.66 6.82
C VAL A 227 1.00 -7.06 6.63
N THR A 228 1.03 -5.88 6.04
CA THR A 228 2.23 -5.02 5.96
C THR A 228 1.93 -3.68 6.60
N VAL A 229 2.96 -2.99 7.08
CA VAL A 229 2.85 -1.62 7.59
C VAL A 229 3.62 -0.71 6.65
N LEU A 230 2.92 0.29 6.12
CA LEU A 230 3.44 1.23 5.14
C LEU A 230 3.52 2.62 5.76
N SER A 231 4.48 3.40 5.29
CA SER A 231 4.70 4.79 5.67
C SER A 231 4.69 5.67 4.43
N PRO A 232 4.18 6.92 4.51
CA PRO A 232 4.31 7.91 3.44
C PRO A 232 5.76 8.40 3.24
N ASP A 233 6.70 8.07 4.15
CA ASP A 233 8.11 8.39 3.98
C ASP A 233 8.80 7.41 3.02
N LEU A 234 9.14 7.92 1.83
CA LEU A 234 9.80 7.16 0.77
C LEU A 234 11.33 7.05 0.95
N ASN A 235 11.92 7.69 1.96
CA ASN A 235 13.35 7.50 2.25
C ASN A 235 13.66 6.08 2.76
N GLY A 236 12.63 5.32 3.16
CA GLY A 236 12.77 3.96 3.66
C GLY A 236 13.54 3.92 4.98
N THR A 237 14.85 3.72 4.90
CA THR A 237 15.75 3.88 6.05
C THR A 237 16.69 5.06 5.82
N HIS A 238 16.91 5.88 6.85
CA HIS A 238 17.85 7.00 6.78
C HIS A 238 19.30 6.58 6.45
N GLN A 239 19.62 5.28 6.52
CA GLN A 239 20.95 4.75 6.19
C GLN A 239 21.40 5.04 4.75
N GLY A 240 20.48 5.09 3.78
CA GLY A 240 20.80 5.41 2.39
C GLY A 240 21.25 6.86 2.25
N LEU A 241 20.49 7.76 2.87
CA LEU A 241 20.77 9.19 2.93
C LEU A 241 22.07 9.48 3.69
N GLU A 242 22.28 8.86 4.86
CA GLU A 242 23.52 8.97 5.62
C GLU A 242 24.74 8.52 4.81
N ARG A 243 24.61 7.42 4.06
CA ARG A 243 25.67 6.95 3.14
C ARG A 243 25.96 7.96 2.04
N LEU A 244 24.94 8.58 1.46
CA LEU A 244 25.11 9.63 0.45
C LEU A 244 25.83 10.85 1.04
N VAL A 245 25.39 11.33 2.20
CA VAL A 245 26.03 12.47 2.90
C VAL A 245 27.50 12.19 3.18
N ARG A 246 27.84 10.99 3.67
CA ARG A 246 29.25 10.60 3.90
C ARG A 246 30.08 10.55 2.61
N LYS A 247 29.49 10.11 1.49
CA LYS A 247 30.18 10.11 0.18
C LYS A 247 30.43 11.53 -0.33
N LEU A 248 29.45 12.43 -0.18
CA LEU A 248 29.54 13.82 -0.60
C LEU A 248 30.47 14.67 0.28
N ALA A 249 30.62 14.31 1.56
CA ALA A 249 31.54 14.97 2.48
C ALA A 249 33.02 14.61 2.28
N ARG A 250 33.35 13.61 1.44
CA ARG A 250 34.74 13.31 1.07
C ARG A 250 35.18 14.29 -0.01
N PRO A 251 36.26 15.08 0.20
CA PRO A 251 36.74 15.98 -0.84
C PRO A 251 37.17 15.17 -2.07
N SER A 252 36.71 15.58 -3.24
CA SER A 252 37.13 15.08 -4.55
C SER A 252 38.57 15.53 -4.84
N GLY A 253 39.54 14.97 -4.13
CA GLY A 253 40.97 15.10 -4.42
C GLY A 253 41.51 13.78 -4.98
N PRO A 254 42.41 13.80 -5.99
CA PRO A 254 43.05 12.58 -6.46
C PRO A 254 43.87 11.96 -5.31
N PRO A 255 44.08 10.63 -5.31
CA PRO A 255 44.97 10.02 -4.33
C PRO A 255 46.36 10.65 -4.48
N GLY A 256 46.85 11.29 -3.41
CA GLY A 256 48.18 11.88 -3.37
C GLY A 256 49.25 10.80 -3.60
N PRO A 257 50.41 11.14 -4.18
CA PRO A 257 51.40 10.16 -4.59
C PRO A 257 51.93 9.41 -3.37
N GLU A 258 51.99 8.07 -3.47
CA GLU A 258 52.66 7.22 -2.49
C GLU A 258 54.10 7.70 -2.31
N VAL A 259 54.43 8.16 -1.11
CA VAL A 259 55.81 8.43 -0.71
C VAL A 259 56.52 7.08 -0.63
N ARG A 260 57.24 6.71 -1.70
CA ARG A 260 58.25 5.65 -1.67
C ARG A 260 59.32 6.04 -0.65
N LYS A 261 59.30 5.42 0.52
CA LYS A 261 60.45 5.44 1.43
C LYS A 261 61.53 4.52 0.87
N SER A 262 62.49 5.12 0.17
CA SER A 262 63.79 4.53 -0.13
C SER A 262 64.69 4.62 1.10
N GLY A 263 65.28 3.51 1.54
CA GLY A 263 66.38 3.52 2.50
C GLY A 263 66.49 2.24 3.34
N SER A 264 67.15 1.21 2.79
CA SER A 264 67.85 0.19 3.58
C SER A 264 69.21 0.76 4.07
N PRO A 265 69.90 0.18 5.07
CA PRO A 265 70.62 -1.08 4.84
C PRO A 265 70.64 -2.08 6.01
N GLU A 266 71.11 -3.27 5.64
CA GLU A 266 71.37 -4.50 6.38
C GLU A 266 72.10 -4.37 7.73
N VAL A 267 71.72 -5.24 8.68
CA VAL A 267 72.59 -6.04 9.59
C VAL A 267 71.68 -7.20 10.05
N GLY A 268 71.93 -8.50 9.95
CA GLY A 268 73.15 -9.31 10.00
C GLY A 268 72.97 -10.36 11.12
N ARG A 269 73.33 -11.63 10.85
CA ARG A 269 73.42 -12.83 11.73
C ARG A 269 72.16 -13.71 11.76
N SER A 270 72.10 -14.93 11.19
CA SER A 270 72.93 -16.16 11.22
C SER A 270 72.50 -17.18 12.28
N ARG A 271 72.42 -18.45 11.84
CA ARG A 271 72.41 -19.72 12.59
C ARG A 271 71.08 -20.12 13.23
N ASP A 272 70.69 -21.39 13.35
CA ASP A 272 71.03 -22.67 12.71
C ASP A 272 70.05 -23.69 13.33
N HIS A 273 69.75 -24.75 12.57
CA HIS A 273 69.60 -26.14 13.03
C HIS A 273 68.35 -26.64 13.81
N SER A 274 67.66 -27.55 13.10
CA SER A 274 67.28 -28.93 13.49
C SER A 274 66.19 -29.21 14.52
N GLY A 275 65.27 -30.08 14.11
CA GLY A 275 64.27 -30.77 14.93
C GLY A 275 63.17 -31.35 14.05
#